data_AF-A0A7V1N014-F1
#
_entry.id   AF-A0A7V1N014-F1
#
_cell.length_a   1.000
_cell.length_b   1.000
_cell.length_c   1.000
_cell.angle_alpha   90.00
_cell.angle_beta   90.00
_cell.angle_gamma   90.00
#
_symmetry.space_group_name_H-M   'P 1'
#
loop_
_entity.id
_entity.type
_entity.pdbx_description
1 polymer ?
#
loop_
_entity_poly.entity_id
_entity_poly.type
_entity_poly.pdbx_seq_one_letter_code
_entity_poly.pdbx_strand_id
1 'polypeptide(L)'
;MYQRSLIVFFLLLAFSTPSAAAQKDVEHSYQEARRHYYALFGSAQKMKDRKQWFRVISIFNVIAKNRPKSKRGADAQYTIGLLYENLYYRSKLIKDKKEAISNFRRLSADYPKSSLVDDAKRHIGDIRFRDSEYKKAEKAYRSVSKRAALKKSKIRPARTGARKSGAGVFARLKEVRRYSQSGYTRMILYLSKRTAYRVIRLKNPDRVFIDLLGSKPAPSLGKVLKYKSGMVRSARLGVSSGNVTRVVFDLAANARHSVIALKNPFRIIIDFDSRRKTAKVRKPAPRKKTDPHKFVANLDYSHIKTIVIDP
;
A
#
# COMPACT_ATOMS: atom_id res chain seq x y z
N MET A 1 31.53 -61.86 24.19
CA MET A 1 31.66 -60.47 23.71
C MET A 1 30.67 -60.26 22.56
N TYR A 2 29.52 -59.63 22.82
CA TYR A 2 28.51 -59.36 21.80
C TYR A 2 28.75 -57.98 21.17
N GLN A 3 29.13 -57.94 19.89
CA GLN A 3 29.18 -56.70 19.10
C GLN A 3 27.75 -56.30 18.73
N ARG A 4 27.31 -55.13 19.22
CA ARG A 4 26.05 -54.49 18.80
C ARG A 4 26.33 -53.60 17.59
N SER A 5 25.91 -54.04 16.41
CA SER A 5 25.94 -53.22 15.20
C SER A 5 24.88 -52.13 15.27
N LEU A 6 25.32 -50.87 15.25
CA LEU A 6 24.48 -49.68 15.26
C LEU A 6 24.07 -49.35 13.81
N ILE A 7 22.84 -49.68 13.41
CA ILE A 7 22.30 -49.30 12.10
C ILE A 7 21.78 -47.86 12.19
N VAL A 8 22.53 -46.92 11.60
CA VAL A 8 22.10 -45.51 11.47
C VAL A 8 21.27 -45.38 10.19
N PHE A 9 19.95 -45.26 10.35
CA PHE A 9 19.01 -45.05 9.25
C PHE A 9 19.05 -43.57 8.84
N PHE A 10 19.78 -43.24 7.78
CA PHE A 10 19.79 -41.89 7.18
C PHE A 10 18.48 -41.69 6.39
N LEU A 11 17.47 -41.12 7.07
CA LEU A 11 16.22 -40.70 6.45
C LEU A 11 16.48 -39.47 5.55
N LEU A 12 16.80 -39.71 4.29
CA LEU A 12 16.85 -38.72 3.22
C LEU A 12 15.44 -38.14 3.01
N LEU A 13 15.13 -37.07 3.74
CA LEU A 13 13.98 -36.20 3.46
C LEU A 13 14.20 -35.54 2.09
N ALA A 14 13.70 -36.18 1.04
CA ALA A 14 13.61 -35.60 -0.29
C ALA A 14 12.72 -34.35 -0.23
N PHE A 15 13.34 -33.18 -0.13
CA PHE A 15 12.66 -31.91 -0.37
C PHE A 15 12.26 -31.87 -1.84
N SER A 16 11.03 -32.28 -2.17
CA SER A 16 10.49 -32.21 -3.51
C SER A 16 10.37 -30.74 -3.96
N THR A 17 11.41 -30.27 -4.65
CA THR A 17 11.33 -29.00 -5.36
C THR A 17 10.32 -29.14 -6.50
N PRO A 18 9.34 -28.23 -6.62
CA PRO A 18 8.36 -28.30 -7.71
C PRO A 18 9.07 -28.31 -9.07
N SER A 19 8.63 -29.17 -9.98
CA SER A 19 9.13 -29.19 -11.37
C SER A 19 8.92 -27.84 -12.06
N ALA A 20 9.84 -27.47 -12.97
CA ALA A 20 9.80 -26.21 -13.72
C ALA A 20 8.49 -26.01 -14.49
N ALA A 21 7.90 -27.08 -15.04
CA ALA A 21 6.60 -27.04 -15.71
C ALA A 21 5.46 -26.63 -14.74
N ALA A 22 5.48 -27.18 -13.52
CA ALA A 22 4.52 -26.87 -12.48
C ALA A 22 4.69 -25.47 -11.87
N GLN A 23 5.87 -24.84 -12.05
CA GLN A 23 6.12 -23.45 -11.65
C GLN A 23 5.64 -22.46 -12.73
N LYS A 24 5.83 -22.80 -14.00
CA LYS A 24 5.35 -22.01 -15.15
C LYS A 24 3.82 -21.92 -15.18
N ASP A 25 3.13 -23.00 -14.85
CA ASP A 25 1.66 -23.05 -14.75
C ASP A 25 1.12 -22.12 -13.64
N VAL A 26 1.73 -22.16 -12.45
CA VAL A 26 1.32 -21.31 -11.31
C VAL A 26 1.55 -19.83 -11.57
N GLU A 27 2.65 -19.49 -12.25
CA GLU A 27 2.90 -18.12 -12.71
C GLU A 27 1.79 -17.65 -13.64
N HIS A 28 1.44 -18.47 -14.63
CA HIS A 28 0.38 -18.18 -15.58
C HIS A 28 -0.99 -17.97 -14.89
N SER A 29 -1.41 -18.89 -14.02
CA SER A 29 -2.68 -18.73 -13.26
C SER A 29 -2.68 -17.46 -12.41
N TYR A 30 -1.54 -17.10 -11.81
CA TYR A 30 -1.41 -15.88 -11.02
C TYR A 30 -1.53 -14.62 -11.88
N GLN A 31 -0.91 -14.60 -13.07
CA GLN A 31 -1.07 -13.47 -14.00
C GLN A 31 -2.51 -13.35 -14.50
N GLU A 32 -3.19 -14.47 -14.74
CA GLU A 32 -4.62 -14.46 -15.08
C GLU A 32 -5.47 -13.88 -13.94
N ALA A 33 -5.24 -14.30 -12.70
CA ALA A 33 -5.91 -13.74 -11.53
C ALA A 33 -5.68 -12.22 -11.39
N ARG A 34 -4.47 -11.75 -11.71
CA ARG A 34 -4.16 -10.31 -11.73
C ARG A 34 -4.96 -9.55 -12.78
N ARG A 35 -5.25 -10.12 -13.96
CA ARG A 35 -6.13 -9.48 -14.94
C ARG A 35 -7.51 -9.20 -14.36
N HIS A 36 -8.08 -10.17 -13.64
CA HIS A 36 -9.37 -9.99 -12.94
C HIS A 36 -9.29 -8.96 -11.81
N TYR A 37 -8.20 -8.94 -11.05
CA TYR A 37 -7.93 -7.90 -10.05
C TYR A 37 -7.94 -6.51 -10.68
N TYR A 38 -7.16 -6.28 -11.73
CA TYR A 38 -7.09 -4.95 -12.37
C TYR A 38 -8.42 -4.57 -13.04
N ALA A 39 -9.13 -5.52 -13.63
CA ALA A 39 -10.44 -5.29 -14.20
C ALA A 39 -11.48 -4.86 -13.14
N LEU A 40 -11.39 -5.38 -11.90
CA LEU A 40 -12.21 -4.94 -10.78
C LEU A 40 -11.89 -3.48 -10.41
N PHE A 41 -10.62 -3.18 -10.14
CA PHE A 41 -10.22 -1.82 -9.70
C PHE A 41 -10.29 -0.76 -10.79
N GLY A 42 -10.26 -1.15 -12.07
CA GLY A 42 -10.43 -0.27 -13.22
C GLY A 42 -11.90 0.12 -13.50
N SER A 43 -12.88 -0.50 -12.85
CA SER A 43 -14.30 -0.21 -13.06
C SER A 43 -15.01 0.17 -11.76
N ALA A 44 -15.42 1.44 -11.66
CA ALA A 44 -16.23 1.92 -10.54
C ALA A 44 -17.54 1.12 -10.38
N GLN A 45 -18.14 0.69 -11.48
CA GLN A 45 -19.36 -0.12 -11.47
C GLN A 45 -19.10 -1.51 -10.89
N LYS A 46 -18.03 -2.20 -11.31
CA LYS A 46 -17.67 -3.50 -10.73
C LYS A 46 -17.34 -3.40 -9.23
N MET A 47 -16.68 -2.32 -8.81
CA MET A 47 -16.37 -2.10 -7.40
C MET A 47 -17.62 -1.86 -6.52
N LYS A 48 -18.75 -1.44 -7.07
CA LYS A 48 -20.02 -1.32 -6.33
C LYS A 48 -20.67 -2.68 -6.07
N ASP A 49 -20.47 -3.65 -6.95
CA ASP A 49 -21.05 -4.99 -6.84
C ASP A 49 -20.15 -5.94 -6.04
N ARG A 50 -20.59 -6.29 -4.83
CA ARG A 50 -19.90 -7.20 -3.91
C ARG A 50 -19.63 -8.58 -4.53
N LYS A 51 -20.47 -9.07 -5.46
CA LYS A 51 -20.25 -10.35 -6.14
C LYS A 51 -18.96 -10.33 -6.98
N GLN A 52 -18.62 -9.20 -7.60
CA GLN A 52 -17.38 -9.06 -8.36
C GLN A 52 -16.14 -9.20 -7.49
N TRP A 53 -16.17 -8.66 -6.26
CA TRP A 53 -15.07 -8.82 -5.32
C TRP A 53 -14.86 -10.28 -4.94
N PHE A 54 -15.95 -11.00 -4.64
CA PHE A 54 -15.88 -12.41 -4.28
C PHE A 54 -15.40 -13.28 -5.43
N ARG A 55 -15.76 -12.94 -6.69
CA ARG A 55 -15.20 -13.61 -7.88
C ARG A 55 -13.69 -13.46 -7.96
N VAL A 56 -13.13 -12.28 -7.70
CA VAL A 56 -11.67 -12.10 -7.71
C VAL A 56 -11.02 -12.83 -6.52
N ILE A 57 -11.64 -12.77 -5.34
CA ILE A 57 -11.17 -13.47 -4.14
C ILE A 57 -11.12 -14.98 -4.38
N SER A 58 -12.14 -15.58 -5.01
CA SER A 58 -12.18 -17.03 -5.26
C SER A 58 -11.04 -17.48 -6.16
N ILE A 59 -10.70 -16.72 -7.20
CA ILE A 59 -9.58 -17.03 -8.10
C ILE A 59 -8.25 -17.07 -7.33
N PHE A 60 -7.97 -16.07 -6.49
CA PHE A 60 -6.76 -16.09 -5.66
C PHE A 60 -6.79 -17.18 -4.59
N ASN A 61 -7.97 -17.53 -4.05
CA ASN A 61 -8.10 -18.63 -3.09
C ASN A 61 -7.67 -19.97 -3.71
N VAL A 62 -8.02 -20.23 -4.97
CA VAL A 62 -7.58 -21.44 -5.68
C VAL A 62 -6.05 -21.50 -5.73
N ILE A 63 -5.40 -20.40 -6.09
CA ILE A 63 -3.92 -20.32 -6.17
C ILE A 63 -3.28 -20.53 -4.80
N ALA A 64 -3.80 -19.86 -3.76
CA ALA A 64 -3.28 -19.96 -2.40
C ALA A 64 -3.44 -21.39 -1.83
N LYS A 65 -4.57 -22.05 -2.12
CA LYS A 65 -4.86 -23.42 -1.65
C LYS A 65 -4.01 -24.47 -2.36
N ASN A 66 -3.84 -24.35 -3.68
CA ASN A 66 -3.19 -25.40 -4.46
C ASN A 66 -1.67 -25.44 -4.26
N ARG A 67 -1.03 -24.35 -3.82
CA ARG A 67 0.44 -24.28 -3.67
C ARG A 67 0.91 -23.48 -2.44
N PRO A 68 0.65 -23.98 -1.21
CA PRO A 68 0.77 -23.25 0.05
C PRO A 68 2.21 -22.89 0.49
N LYS A 69 3.24 -23.29 -0.25
CA LYS A 69 4.66 -22.99 0.05
C LYS A 69 5.39 -22.26 -1.08
N SER A 70 4.68 -21.83 -2.11
CA SER A 70 5.25 -21.11 -3.25
C SER A 70 5.25 -19.59 -3.06
N LYS A 71 6.11 -18.86 -3.79
CA LYS A 71 6.08 -17.39 -3.83
C LYS A 71 4.71 -16.86 -4.25
N ARG A 72 4.11 -17.46 -5.29
CA ARG A 72 2.79 -17.07 -5.78
C ARG A 72 1.64 -17.44 -4.85
N GLY A 73 1.75 -18.51 -4.09
CA GLY A 73 0.84 -18.82 -2.98
C GLY A 73 0.85 -17.69 -1.94
N ALA A 74 2.04 -17.20 -1.56
CA ALA A 74 2.18 -16.06 -0.66
C ALA A 74 1.57 -14.78 -1.26
N ASP A 75 1.85 -14.49 -2.54
CA ASP A 75 1.33 -13.32 -3.23
C ASP A 75 -0.21 -13.35 -3.32
N ALA A 76 -0.78 -14.54 -3.59
CA ALA A 76 -2.23 -14.76 -3.65
C ALA A 76 -2.87 -14.58 -2.27
N GLN A 77 -2.30 -15.21 -1.24
CA GLN A 77 -2.75 -15.09 0.16
C GLN A 77 -2.75 -13.63 0.64
N TYR A 78 -1.71 -12.89 0.29
CA TYR A 78 -1.63 -11.45 0.57
C TYR A 78 -2.69 -10.64 -0.19
N THR A 79 -2.90 -10.95 -1.47
CA THR A 79 -3.91 -10.28 -2.31
C THR A 79 -5.33 -10.49 -1.79
N ILE A 80 -5.66 -11.69 -1.31
CA ILE A 80 -6.96 -11.96 -0.67
C ILE A 80 -7.15 -11.05 0.55
N GLY A 81 -6.12 -10.90 1.39
CA GLY A 81 -6.13 -9.98 2.53
C GLY A 81 -6.41 -8.53 2.11
N LEU A 82 -5.77 -8.06 1.03
CA LEU A 82 -6.01 -6.71 0.48
C LEU A 82 -7.43 -6.55 -0.08
N LEU A 83 -7.99 -7.55 -0.74
CA LEU A 83 -9.35 -7.50 -1.30
C LEU A 83 -10.39 -7.39 -0.17
N TYR A 84 -10.26 -8.19 0.89
CA TYR A 84 -11.12 -8.09 2.06
C TYR A 84 -10.92 -6.79 2.84
N GLU A 85 -9.69 -6.28 2.94
CA GLU A 85 -9.44 -4.96 3.55
C GLU A 85 -10.18 -3.86 2.77
N ASN A 86 -10.09 -3.88 1.44
CA ASN A 86 -10.81 -2.91 0.60
C ASN A 86 -12.33 -3.05 0.73
N LEU A 87 -12.86 -4.28 0.76
CA LEU A 87 -14.27 -4.53 1.04
C LEU A 87 -14.67 -3.94 2.39
N TYR A 88 -13.93 -4.25 3.45
CA TYR A 88 -14.16 -3.69 4.78
C TYR A 88 -14.11 -2.15 4.76
N TYR A 89 -13.21 -1.59 3.96
CA TYR A 89 -13.01 -0.15 3.89
C TYR A 89 -14.19 0.57 3.24
N ARG A 90 -14.89 -0.09 2.33
CA ARG A 90 -16.08 0.40 1.63
C ARG A 90 -17.37 0.12 2.39
N SER A 91 -17.55 -1.12 2.86
CA SER A 91 -18.82 -1.62 3.42
C SER A 91 -18.91 -1.50 4.93
N LYS A 92 -17.77 -1.34 5.62
CA LYS A 92 -17.65 -1.40 7.09
C LYS A 92 -18.13 -2.70 7.73
N LEU A 93 -18.33 -3.77 6.95
CA LEU A 93 -18.75 -5.08 7.47
C LEU A 93 -17.64 -5.75 8.29
N ILE A 94 -17.94 -6.07 9.55
CA ILE A 94 -17.00 -6.71 10.47
C ILE A 94 -16.52 -8.08 9.96
N LYS A 95 -17.33 -8.80 9.18
CA LYS A 95 -16.94 -10.06 8.54
C LYS A 95 -15.73 -9.86 7.62
N ASP A 96 -15.75 -8.82 6.78
CA ASP A 96 -14.64 -8.52 5.85
C ASP A 96 -13.36 -8.12 6.60
N LYS A 97 -13.50 -7.37 7.71
CA LYS A 97 -12.38 -7.04 8.59
C LYS A 97 -11.72 -8.31 9.15
N LYS A 98 -12.54 -9.25 9.65
CA LYS A 98 -12.05 -10.53 10.19
C LYS A 98 -11.32 -11.32 9.12
N GLU A 99 -11.88 -11.40 7.91
CA GLU A 99 -11.26 -12.08 6.77
C GLU A 99 -9.93 -11.44 6.36
N ALA A 100 -9.86 -10.10 6.25
CA ALA A 100 -8.63 -9.40 5.90
C ALA A 100 -7.51 -9.73 6.90
N ILE A 101 -7.78 -9.57 8.20
CA ILE A 101 -6.83 -9.86 9.27
C ILE A 101 -6.44 -11.35 9.28
N SER A 102 -7.40 -12.26 9.08
CA SER A 102 -7.16 -13.70 9.03
C SER A 102 -6.20 -14.06 7.91
N ASN A 103 -6.42 -13.53 6.70
CA ASN A 103 -5.58 -13.81 5.54
C ASN A 103 -4.15 -13.25 5.69
N PHE A 104 -3.98 -12.07 6.30
CA PHE A 104 -2.65 -11.52 6.61
C PHE A 104 -1.93 -12.29 7.72
N ARG A 105 -2.67 -12.81 8.71
CA ARG A 105 -2.09 -13.70 9.75
C ARG A 105 -1.66 -15.03 9.15
N ARG A 106 -2.49 -15.63 8.29
CA ARG A 106 -2.18 -16.86 7.55
C ARG A 106 -0.92 -16.69 6.71
N LEU A 107 -0.76 -15.57 6.00
CA LEU A 107 0.49 -15.26 5.28
C LEU A 107 1.71 -15.32 6.20
N SER A 108 1.61 -14.75 7.41
CA SER A 108 2.71 -14.73 8.38
C SER A 108 3.05 -16.12 8.95
N ALA A 109 2.04 -16.98 9.08
CA ALA A 109 2.17 -18.34 9.61
C ALA A 109 2.70 -19.31 8.56
N ASP A 110 2.10 -19.32 7.38
CA ASP A 110 2.36 -20.32 6.33
C ASP A 110 3.58 -19.95 5.48
N TYR A 111 3.88 -18.65 5.35
CA TYR A 111 4.98 -18.12 4.55
C TYR A 111 5.94 -17.27 5.39
N PRO A 112 6.53 -17.80 6.47
CA PRO A 112 7.31 -17.01 7.41
C PRO A 112 8.58 -16.42 6.78
N LYS A 113 9.05 -16.94 5.63
CA LYS A 113 10.20 -16.41 4.87
C LYS A 113 9.81 -15.37 3.81
N SER A 114 8.53 -15.19 3.52
CA SER A 114 8.07 -14.23 2.50
C SER A 114 8.47 -12.79 2.86
N SER A 115 8.82 -12.02 1.83
CA SER A 115 9.03 -10.57 1.93
C SER A 115 7.75 -9.82 2.32
N LEU A 116 6.58 -10.40 2.01
CA LEU A 116 5.27 -9.79 2.25
C LEU A 116 4.79 -9.85 3.71
N VAL A 117 5.45 -10.62 4.58
CA VAL A 117 5.05 -10.74 5.99
C VAL A 117 5.06 -9.39 6.71
N ASP A 118 6.05 -8.55 6.41
CA ASP A 118 6.19 -7.25 7.06
C ASP A 118 5.09 -6.28 6.59
N ASP A 119 4.67 -6.39 5.33
CA ASP A 119 3.56 -5.62 4.77
C ASP A 119 2.21 -6.11 5.30
N ALA A 120 1.97 -7.42 5.35
CA ALA A 120 0.75 -8.00 5.91
C ALA A 120 0.53 -7.59 7.39
N LYS A 121 1.60 -7.61 8.19
CA LYS A 121 1.56 -7.12 9.58
C LYS A 121 1.26 -5.62 9.65
N ARG A 122 1.77 -4.82 8.71
CA ARG A 122 1.44 -3.39 8.60
C ARG A 122 -0.05 -3.21 8.29
N HIS A 123 -0.59 -3.96 7.33
CA HIS A 123 -2.01 -3.93 6.99
C HIS A 123 -2.91 -4.31 8.18
N ILE A 124 -2.54 -5.31 8.98
CA ILE A 124 -3.24 -5.62 10.24
C ILE A 124 -3.22 -4.40 11.19
N GLY A 125 -2.07 -3.73 11.29
CA GLY A 125 -1.93 -2.50 12.06
C GLY A 125 -2.83 -1.38 11.54
N ASP A 126 -2.86 -1.17 10.23
CA ASP A 126 -3.65 -0.12 9.57
C ASP A 126 -5.15 -0.33 9.77
N ILE A 127 -5.64 -1.57 9.63
CA ILE A 127 -7.04 -1.94 9.91
C ILE A 127 -7.40 -1.63 11.36
N ARG A 128 -6.57 -2.08 12.32
CA ARG A 128 -6.81 -1.84 13.76
C ARG A 128 -6.74 -0.36 14.10
N PHE A 129 -5.83 0.37 13.50
CA PHE A 129 -5.66 1.80 13.72
C PHE A 129 -6.90 2.57 13.27
N ARG A 130 -7.40 2.26 12.08
CA ARG A 130 -8.58 2.92 11.52
C ARG A 130 -9.84 2.69 12.36
N ASP A 131 -9.88 1.59 13.09
CA ASP A 131 -10.97 1.23 13.98
C ASP A 131 -10.73 1.68 15.43
N SER A 132 -9.76 2.58 15.64
CA SER A 132 -9.36 3.11 16.94
C SER A 132 -8.85 2.05 17.94
N GLU A 133 -8.48 0.86 17.47
CA GLU A 133 -7.89 -0.20 18.29
C GLU A 133 -6.38 -0.01 18.45
N TYR A 134 -5.98 1.16 18.96
CA TYR A 134 -4.59 1.64 18.92
C TYR A 134 -3.58 0.72 19.59
N LYS A 135 -3.91 0.12 20.75
CA LYS A 135 -3.04 -0.85 21.43
C LYS A 135 -2.73 -2.07 20.54
N LYS A 136 -3.72 -2.54 19.78
CA LYS A 136 -3.55 -3.68 18.85
C LYS A 136 -2.80 -3.27 17.59
N ALA A 137 -3.03 -2.05 17.09
CA ALA A 137 -2.28 -1.49 15.97
C ALA A 137 -0.79 -1.36 16.31
N GLU A 138 -0.47 -0.81 17.47
CA GLU A 138 0.90 -0.69 17.98
C GLU A 138 1.59 -2.05 18.05
N LYS A 139 0.93 -3.08 18.61
CA LYS A 139 1.46 -4.44 18.65
C LYS A 139 1.82 -4.97 17.27
N ALA A 140 0.96 -4.73 16.27
CA ALA A 140 1.22 -5.15 14.90
C ALA A 140 2.44 -4.41 14.31
N TYR A 141 2.54 -3.10 14.47
CA TYR A 141 3.68 -2.32 13.99
C TYR A 141 5.00 -2.68 14.68
N ARG A 142 5.00 -2.87 16.00
CA ARG A 142 6.18 -3.34 16.77
C ARG A 142 6.67 -4.71 16.29
N SER A 143 5.76 -5.58 15.85
CA SER A 143 6.14 -6.90 15.32
C SER A 143 6.92 -6.81 14.00
N VAL A 144 6.69 -5.75 13.21
CA VAL A 144 7.46 -5.46 11.99
C VAL A 144 8.86 -4.96 12.36
N SER A 145 8.96 -4.03 13.31
CA SER A 145 10.26 -3.50 13.75
C SER A 145 11.15 -4.57 14.37
N LYS A 146 10.59 -5.46 15.21
CA LYS A 146 11.32 -6.59 15.81
C LYS A 146 11.86 -7.54 14.76
N ARG A 147 11.06 -7.89 13.75
CA ARG A 147 11.47 -8.78 12.65
C ARG A 147 12.57 -8.16 11.79
N ALA A 148 12.49 -6.86 11.52
CA ALA A 148 13.56 -6.13 10.84
C ALA A 148 14.87 -6.15 11.64
N ALA A 149 14.81 -5.95 12.97
CA ALA A 149 15.98 -6.03 13.84
C ALA A 149 16.61 -7.43 13.85
N LEU A 150 15.80 -8.49 13.92
CA LEU A 150 16.27 -9.90 13.88
C LEU A 150 16.91 -10.27 12.53
N LYS A 151 16.38 -9.77 11.41
CA LYS A 151 17.03 -9.94 10.10
C LYS A 151 18.39 -9.25 10.07
N LYS A 152 18.48 -8.04 10.63
CA LYS A 152 19.74 -7.28 10.68
C LYS A 152 20.79 -7.94 11.59
N SER A 153 20.40 -8.57 12.70
CA SER A 153 21.35 -9.27 13.57
C SER A 153 21.87 -10.58 12.97
N LYS A 154 21.08 -11.25 12.12
CA LYS A 154 21.49 -12.47 11.40
C LYS A 154 22.40 -12.22 10.20
N ILE A 155 22.34 -11.02 9.63
CA ILE A 155 23.19 -10.59 8.52
C ILE A 155 24.33 -9.75 9.10
N ARG A 156 25.36 -10.38 9.67
CA ARG A 156 26.67 -9.71 9.83
C ARG A 156 27.34 -9.69 8.46
N PRO A 157 27.67 -8.53 7.87
CA PRO A 157 28.59 -8.51 6.74
C PRO A 157 30.02 -8.50 7.26
N ALA A 158 30.85 -9.40 6.73
CA ALA A 158 32.26 -9.10 6.55
C ALA A 158 32.38 -7.74 5.84
N ARG A 159 33.28 -6.90 6.32
CA ARG A 159 33.53 -5.55 5.79
C ARG A 159 33.81 -5.61 4.29
N THR A 160 33.08 -4.82 3.50
CA THR A 160 33.61 -4.00 2.41
C THR A 160 32.56 -2.99 1.94
N GLY A 161 33.00 -1.76 1.64
CA GLY A 161 32.42 -0.92 0.59
C GLY A 161 31.10 -0.20 0.89
N ALA A 162 31.19 1.09 1.18
CA ALA A 162 30.11 2.07 1.28
C ALA A 162 28.95 1.92 0.27
N ARG A 163 27.72 1.83 0.81
CA ARG A 163 26.59 2.66 0.33
C ARG A 163 25.64 2.97 1.48
N LYS A 164 25.65 4.24 1.91
CA LYS A 164 24.75 4.79 2.93
C LYS A 164 23.29 4.63 2.48
N SER A 165 22.58 3.66 3.06
CA SER A 165 21.14 3.79 3.28
C SER A 165 20.76 3.12 4.60
N GLY A 166 20.84 3.89 5.69
CA GLY A 166 20.18 3.54 6.93
C GLY A 166 18.67 3.53 6.72
N ALA A 167 18.13 2.41 6.23
CA ALA A 167 16.71 2.13 6.21
C ALA A 167 16.24 1.95 7.66
N GLY A 168 16.02 3.07 8.33
CA GLY A 168 15.51 3.11 9.70
C GLY A 168 14.15 2.41 9.80
N VAL A 169 13.91 1.83 10.97
CA VAL A 169 12.64 1.23 11.40
C VAL A 169 11.44 2.14 11.05
N PHE A 170 11.63 3.47 11.10
CA PHE A 170 10.62 4.47 10.78
C PHE A 170 10.76 5.05 9.37
N ALA A 171 9.64 5.45 8.77
CA ALA A 171 9.66 6.29 7.57
C ALA A 171 10.23 7.67 7.93
N ARG A 172 10.90 8.31 6.98
CA ARG A 172 11.36 9.70 7.15
C ARG A 172 10.51 10.60 6.28
N LEU A 173 9.88 11.62 6.87
CA LEU A 173 9.41 12.78 6.10
C LEU A 173 10.66 13.54 5.68
N LYS A 174 11.01 13.48 4.40
CA LYS A 174 12.25 14.02 3.84
C LYS A 174 12.11 15.50 3.52
N GLU A 175 10.97 15.88 2.98
CA GLU A 175 10.76 17.21 2.44
C GLU A 175 9.26 17.57 2.47
N VAL A 176 8.99 18.86 2.65
CA VAL A 176 7.65 19.47 2.53
C VAL A 176 7.77 20.55 1.45
N ARG A 177 7.24 20.29 0.25
CA ARG A 177 7.19 21.29 -0.83
C ARG A 177 5.85 22.00 -0.85
N ARG A 178 5.88 23.25 -1.28
CA ARG A 178 4.68 24.09 -1.50
C ARG A 178 4.71 24.66 -2.91
N TYR A 179 3.56 24.58 -3.57
CA TYR A 179 3.27 25.32 -4.80
C TYR A 179 1.99 26.11 -4.55
N SER A 180 1.97 27.40 -4.88
CA SER A 180 0.77 28.22 -4.66
C SER A 180 0.61 29.23 -5.78
N GLN A 181 -0.62 29.33 -6.29
CA GLN A 181 -1.02 30.28 -7.32
C GLN A 181 -2.51 30.56 -7.15
N SER A 182 -2.92 31.83 -7.24
CA SER A 182 -4.32 32.28 -7.40
C SER A 182 -5.40 31.38 -6.78
N GLY A 183 -5.55 31.39 -5.45
CA GLY A 183 -6.62 30.63 -4.78
C GLY A 183 -6.45 29.10 -4.84
N TYR A 184 -5.25 28.62 -5.19
CA TYR A 184 -4.79 27.23 -5.15
C TYR A 184 -3.47 27.09 -4.35
N THR A 185 -3.33 26.03 -3.56
CA THR A 185 -2.09 25.70 -2.84
C THR A 185 -1.93 24.19 -2.78
N ARG A 186 -0.85 23.65 -3.34
CA ARG A 186 -0.45 22.25 -3.24
C ARG A 186 0.69 22.09 -2.26
N MET A 187 0.48 21.25 -1.25
CA MET A 187 1.50 20.78 -0.32
C MET A 187 1.91 19.36 -0.70
N ILE A 188 3.21 19.08 -0.78
CA ILE A 188 3.74 17.74 -1.11
C ILE A 188 4.65 17.28 0.02
N LEU A 189 4.30 16.16 0.63
CA LEU A 189 5.09 15.49 1.65
C LEU A 189 5.87 14.35 1.00
N TYR A 190 7.19 14.48 0.89
CA TYR A 190 8.05 13.42 0.37
C TYR A 190 8.49 12.50 1.51
N LEU A 191 8.28 11.20 1.36
CA LEU A 191 8.64 10.23 2.39
C LEU A 191 9.63 9.19 1.87
N SER A 192 10.43 8.65 2.80
CA SER A 192 11.42 7.62 2.46
C SER A 192 10.85 6.27 2.04
N LYS A 193 9.61 5.98 2.43
CA LYS A 193 8.89 4.73 2.12
C LYS A 193 7.39 4.94 2.26
N ARG A 194 6.61 3.99 1.73
CA ARG A 194 5.15 3.95 1.89
C ARG A 194 4.78 4.04 3.37
N THR A 195 3.92 4.98 3.71
CA THR A 195 3.60 5.35 5.09
C THR A 195 2.09 5.52 5.21
N ALA A 196 1.48 4.83 6.18
CA ALA A 196 0.08 5.03 6.51
C ALA A 196 -0.10 6.43 7.11
N TYR A 197 -1.20 7.09 6.76
CA TYR A 197 -1.49 8.43 7.23
C TYR A 197 -2.96 8.63 7.56
N ARG A 198 -3.23 9.58 8.45
CA ARG A 198 -4.58 10.04 8.80
C ARG A 198 -4.71 11.52 8.49
N VAL A 199 -5.86 11.90 7.94
CA VAL A 199 -6.23 13.30 7.66
C VAL A 199 -7.33 13.71 8.63
N ILE A 200 -7.16 14.82 9.34
CA ILE A 200 -8.19 15.42 10.20
C ILE A 200 -8.29 16.89 9.86
N ARG A 201 -9.52 17.42 9.78
CA ARG A 201 -9.76 18.86 9.72
C ARG A 201 -10.35 19.34 11.04
N LEU A 202 -9.82 20.44 11.56
CA LEU A 202 -10.43 21.18 12.66
C LEU A 202 -10.91 22.53 12.16
N LYS A 203 -12.04 22.99 12.70
CA LYS A 203 -12.50 24.38 12.57
C LYS A 203 -12.06 25.16 13.81
N ASN A 204 -11.92 26.48 13.68
CA ASN A 204 -11.62 27.43 14.77
C ASN A 204 -10.31 27.14 15.55
N PRO A 205 -9.13 27.53 15.04
CA PRO A 205 -8.87 28.02 13.68
C PRO A 205 -8.88 26.87 12.66
N ASP A 206 -9.14 27.19 11.39
CA ASP A 206 -9.25 26.22 10.30
C ASP A 206 -7.88 25.59 10.00
N ARG A 207 -7.79 24.28 10.20
CA ARG A 207 -6.54 23.52 10.14
C ARG A 207 -6.77 22.14 9.54
N VAL A 208 -5.79 21.67 8.77
CA VAL A 208 -5.74 20.27 8.30
C VAL A 208 -4.48 19.61 8.83
N PHE A 209 -4.64 18.48 9.51
CA PHE A 209 -3.55 17.69 10.04
C PHE A 209 -3.37 16.42 9.23
N ILE A 210 -2.12 16.10 8.92
CA ILE A 210 -1.69 14.82 8.37
C ILE A 210 -0.82 14.13 9.42
N ASP A 211 -1.33 13.06 10.00
CA ASP A 211 -0.56 12.20 10.90
C ASP A 211 0.11 11.09 10.09
N LEU A 212 1.43 11.07 10.06
CA LEU A 212 2.27 10.10 9.37
C LEU A 212 2.75 9.05 10.37
N LEU A 213 2.21 7.83 10.29
CA LEU A 213 2.44 6.80 11.31
C LEU A 213 3.78 6.11 11.12
N GLY A 214 4.43 5.75 12.24
CA GLY A 214 5.72 5.08 12.21
C GLY A 214 6.77 5.89 11.45
N SER A 215 6.72 7.22 11.60
CA SER A 215 7.57 8.14 10.86
C SER A 215 8.20 9.21 11.76
N LYS A 216 9.33 9.75 11.30
CA LYS A 216 10.01 10.90 11.92
C LYS A 216 10.34 11.95 10.86
N PRO A 217 10.31 13.26 11.18
CA PRO A 217 10.85 14.26 10.28
C PRO A 217 12.36 14.06 10.10
N ALA A 218 12.87 14.38 8.92
CA ALA A 218 14.30 14.52 8.71
C ALA A 218 14.86 15.62 9.63
N PRO A 219 16.06 15.46 10.21
CA PRO A 219 16.64 16.49 11.09
C PRO A 219 16.77 17.88 10.44
N SER A 220 16.90 17.93 9.11
CA SER A 220 16.97 19.15 8.32
C SER A 220 15.64 19.89 8.15
N LEU A 221 14.50 19.28 8.49
CA LEU A 221 13.20 19.93 8.40
C LEU A 221 12.95 20.81 9.63
N GLY A 222 12.71 22.10 9.39
CA GLY A 222 12.26 23.02 10.44
C GLY A 222 10.94 22.59 11.08
N LYS A 223 10.76 22.89 12.37
CA LYS A 223 9.52 22.59 13.11
C LYS A 223 8.32 23.40 12.61
N VAL A 224 8.55 24.59 12.07
CA VAL A 224 7.50 25.46 11.54
C VAL A 224 7.99 26.10 10.25
N LEU A 225 7.22 25.93 9.18
CA LEU A 225 7.42 26.55 7.88
C LEU A 225 6.33 27.61 7.71
N LYS A 226 6.71 28.90 7.76
CA LYS A 226 5.76 30.01 7.56
C LYS A 226 5.74 30.43 6.09
N TYR A 227 4.57 30.77 5.59
CA TYR A 227 4.38 31.22 4.21
C TYR A 227 3.73 32.60 4.20
N LYS A 228 4.25 33.50 3.36
CA LYS A 228 3.78 34.89 3.25
C LYS A 228 2.41 35.01 2.55
N SER A 229 2.01 34.02 1.76
CA SER A 229 0.83 34.09 0.88
C SER A 229 0.19 32.71 0.65
N GLY A 230 -0.91 32.67 -0.08
CA GLY A 230 -1.63 31.43 -0.43
C GLY A 230 -2.58 30.94 0.66
N MET A 231 -3.16 29.76 0.47
CA MET A 231 -4.19 29.26 1.40
C MET A 231 -3.65 28.52 2.60
N VAL A 232 -2.36 28.21 2.60
CA VAL A 232 -1.67 27.65 3.76
C VAL A 232 -0.76 28.73 4.31
N ARG A 233 -1.05 29.22 5.52
CA ARG A 233 -0.26 30.22 6.24
C ARG A 233 1.00 29.61 6.84
N SER A 234 0.89 28.38 7.34
CA SER A 234 2.04 27.68 7.90
C SER A 234 1.88 26.16 7.80
N ALA A 235 3.01 25.46 7.77
CA ALA A 235 3.09 24.02 8.02
C ALA A 235 3.90 23.78 9.29
N ARG A 236 3.28 23.20 10.33
CA ARG A 236 3.92 22.87 11.60
C ARG A 236 4.16 21.37 11.69
N LEU A 237 5.39 20.98 12.01
CA LEU A 237 5.81 19.60 12.13
C LEU A 237 6.02 19.31 13.62
N GLY A 238 5.29 18.31 14.13
CA GLY A 238 5.45 17.79 15.49
C GLY A 238 5.60 16.28 15.47
N VAL A 239 6.28 15.73 16.46
CA VAL A 239 6.29 14.28 16.70
C VAL A 239 5.46 14.01 17.94
N SER A 240 4.39 13.23 17.79
CA SER A 240 3.56 12.77 18.89
C SER A 240 4.11 11.46 19.47
N SER A 241 3.70 11.14 20.71
CA SER A 241 3.95 9.84 21.35
C SER A 241 3.56 8.69 20.42
N GLY A 242 4.41 7.67 20.32
CA GLY A 242 4.19 6.52 19.43
C GLY A 242 4.81 6.61 18.02
N ASN A 243 5.77 7.52 17.81
CA ASN A 243 6.47 7.71 16.51
C ASN A 243 5.54 8.12 15.37
N VAL A 244 4.67 9.09 15.62
CA VAL A 244 3.79 9.70 14.62
C VAL A 244 4.27 11.11 14.33
N THR A 245 4.61 11.41 13.07
CA THR A 245 4.89 12.79 12.64
C THR A 245 3.59 13.44 12.24
N ARG A 246 3.15 14.45 12.99
CA ARG A 246 1.99 15.27 12.67
C ARG A 246 2.45 16.49 11.88
N VAL A 247 1.92 16.66 10.67
CA VAL A 247 2.06 17.87 9.87
C VAL A 247 0.74 18.65 9.93
N VAL A 248 0.77 19.84 10.50
CA VAL A 248 -0.39 20.72 10.64
C VAL A 248 -0.29 21.84 9.63
N PHE A 249 -1.29 21.96 8.75
CA PHE A 249 -1.44 23.10 7.86
C PHE A 249 -2.44 24.09 8.44
N ASP A 250 -1.96 25.30 8.73
CA ASP A 250 -2.82 26.42 9.14
C ASP A 250 -3.37 27.10 7.92
N LEU A 251 -4.70 27.18 7.80
CA LEU A 251 -5.34 27.67 6.60
C LEU A 251 -5.62 29.16 6.68
N ALA A 252 -5.53 29.84 5.54
CA ALA A 252 -5.78 31.28 5.46
C ALA A 252 -7.26 31.67 5.44
N ALA A 253 -8.11 30.74 4.99
CA ALA A 253 -9.57 30.86 4.89
C ALA A 253 -10.19 29.46 4.82
N ASN A 254 -11.51 29.39 4.67
CA ASN A 254 -12.30 28.15 4.43
C ASN A 254 -11.94 27.47 3.10
N ALA A 255 -10.74 26.89 3.00
CA ALA A 255 -10.27 26.17 1.81
C ALA A 255 -10.86 24.76 1.78
N ARG A 256 -11.22 24.24 0.61
CA ARG A 256 -11.45 22.79 0.48
C ARG A 256 -10.09 22.10 0.44
N HIS A 257 -10.05 20.82 0.77
CA HIS A 257 -8.85 20.03 0.58
C HIS A 257 -9.14 18.68 -0.05
N SER A 258 -8.16 18.16 -0.80
CA SER A 258 -8.12 16.79 -1.28
C SER A 258 -6.73 16.20 -0.99
N VAL A 259 -6.67 14.88 -0.81
CA VAL A 259 -5.42 14.18 -0.48
C VAL A 259 -5.25 12.97 -1.38
N ILE A 260 -4.10 12.85 -2.02
CA ILE A 260 -3.72 11.72 -2.88
C ILE A 260 -2.34 11.23 -2.48
N ALA A 261 -2.14 9.92 -2.44
CA ALA A 261 -0.83 9.31 -2.26
C ALA A 261 -0.34 8.71 -3.57
N LEU A 262 0.85 9.12 -4.01
CA LEU A 262 1.51 8.58 -5.19
C LEU A 262 2.65 7.64 -4.78
N LYS A 263 2.81 6.54 -5.53
CA LYS A 263 3.94 5.62 -5.39
C LYS A 263 5.09 6.12 -6.29
N ASN A 264 6.33 5.94 -5.83
CA ASN A 264 7.60 6.20 -6.54
C ASN A 264 7.85 7.64 -7.06
N PRO A 265 8.65 8.45 -6.33
CA PRO A 265 8.90 8.36 -4.89
C PRO A 265 7.59 8.48 -4.11
N PHE A 266 7.50 7.81 -2.94
CA PHE A 266 6.29 7.89 -2.13
C PHE A 266 6.06 9.32 -1.63
N ARG A 267 4.94 9.91 -2.06
CA ARG A 267 4.58 11.28 -1.71
C ARG A 267 3.09 11.40 -1.45
N ILE A 268 2.75 12.19 -0.44
CA ILE A 268 1.37 12.57 -0.15
C ILE A 268 1.19 14.00 -0.66
N ILE A 269 0.25 14.17 -1.57
CA ILE A 269 -0.13 15.44 -2.16
C ILE A 269 -1.41 15.90 -1.50
N ILE A 270 -1.40 17.12 -0.96
CA ILE A 270 -2.55 17.78 -0.36
C ILE A 270 -2.80 19.05 -1.15
N ASP A 271 -3.95 19.10 -1.80
CA ASP A 271 -4.38 20.28 -2.53
C ASP A 271 -5.38 21.05 -1.70
N PHE A 272 -5.18 22.36 -1.60
CA PHE A 272 -6.09 23.34 -1.01
C PHE A 272 -6.59 24.26 -2.11
N ASP A 273 -7.91 24.54 -2.13
CA ASP A 273 -8.55 25.46 -3.07
C ASP A 273 -9.58 26.38 -2.39
N SER A 274 -9.73 27.60 -2.92
CA SER A 274 -10.80 28.50 -2.52
C SER A 274 -12.08 28.03 -3.19
N ARG A 275 -13.19 27.95 -2.45
CA ARG A 275 -14.53 27.67 -3.00
C ARG A 275 -14.79 28.58 -4.21
N ARG A 276 -14.67 28.06 -5.42
CA ARG A 276 -15.23 28.72 -6.60
C ARG A 276 -16.74 28.48 -6.53
N LYS A 277 -17.53 29.56 -6.37
CA LYS A 277 -18.94 29.54 -6.84
C LYS A 277 -18.90 29.02 -8.27
N THR A 278 -19.85 28.16 -8.61
CA THR A 278 -20.09 27.64 -9.96
C THR A 278 -19.68 28.65 -11.02
N ALA A 279 -18.58 28.37 -11.72
CA ALA A 279 -18.43 28.99 -13.04
C ALA A 279 -19.67 28.49 -13.80
N LYS A 280 -20.56 29.41 -14.21
CA LYS A 280 -21.56 29.11 -15.24
C LYS A 280 -20.82 28.34 -16.32
N VAL A 281 -21.15 27.07 -16.49
CA VAL A 281 -20.67 26.28 -17.62
C VAL A 281 -21.15 27.05 -18.84
N ARG A 282 -20.26 27.77 -19.53
CA ARG A 282 -20.52 28.12 -20.93
C ARG A 282 -20.68 26.77 -21.62
N LYS A 283 -21.91 26.47 -22.08
CA LYS A 283 -22.19 25.26 -22.85
C LYS A 283 -21.11 25.15 -23.94
N PRO A 284 -20.38 24.02 -24.05
CA PRO A 284 -19.57 23.82 -25.24
C PRO A 284 -20.51 23.80 -26.45
N ALA A 285 -20.11 24.45 -27.53
CA ALA A 285 -20.85 24.41 -28.80
C ALA A 285 -21.10 22.94 -29.21
N PRO A 286 -22.26 22.63 -29.81
CA PRO A 286 -22.62 21.26 -30.15
C PRO A 286 -21.61 20.70 -31.15
N ARG A 287 -20.89 19.64 -30.77
CA ARG A 287 -20.07 18.86 -31.70
C ARG A 287 -21.00 18.00 -32.56
N LYS A 288 -20.80 18.06 -33.88
CA LYS A 288 -21.47 17.20 -34.87
C LYS A 288 -21.27 15.73 -34.49
N LYS A 289 -22.35 14.94 -34.54
CA LYS A 289 -22.35 13.50 -34.26
C LYS A 289 -21.51 12.79 -35.33
N THR A 290 -20.49 12.05 -34.91
CA THR A 290 -19.82 11.03 -35.74
C THR A 290 -20.07 9.66 -35.13
N ASP A 291 -20.42 8.72 -36.00
CA ASP A 291 -20.90 7.37 -35.71
C ASP A 291 -19.85 6.52 -34.94
N PRO A 292 -20.19 5.89 -33.79
CA PRO A 292 -19.22 5.15 -32.96
C PRO A 292 -18.72 3.82 -33.56
N HIS A 293 -19.30 3.36 -34.67
CA HIS A 293 -19.09 1.98 -35.13
C HIS A 293 -17.98 1.74 -36.16
N LYS A 294 -17.15 2.73 -36.50
CA LYS A 294 -16.08 2.54 -37.52
C LYS A 294 -14.66 2.25 -36.99
N PHE A 295 -14.40 2.25 -35.67
CA PHE A 295 -13.01 2.17 -35.17
C PHE A 295 -12.55 0.82 -34.59
N VAL A 296 -13.36 -0.24 -34.64
CA VAL A 296 -13.00 -1.54 -34.01
C VAL A 296 -12.81 -2.68 -35.02
N ALA A 297 -12.92 -2.43 -36.33
CA ALA A 297 -12.96 -3.53 -37.30
C ALA A 297 -11.58 -4.06 -37.77
N ASN A 298 -10.46 -3.34 -37.66
CA ASN A 298 -9.20 -3.77 -38.30
C ASN A 298 -7.96 -3.58 -37.40
N LEU A 299 -7.82 -4.39 -36.34
CA LEU A 299 -6.54 -4.60 -35.68
C LEU A 299 -6.28 -6.10 -35.58
N ASP A 300 -5.40 -6.59 -36.47
CA ASP A 300 -4.87 -7.94 -36.44
C ASP A 300 -3.83 -8.07 -35.31
N TYR A 301 -4.13 -8.92 -34.33
CA TYR A 301 -3.29 -9.19 -33.16
C TYR A 301 -2.38 -10.42 -33.31
N SER A 302 -2.29 -11.02 -34.51
CA SER A 302 -1.50 -12.23 -34.76
C SER A 302 0.02 -12.06 -34.60
N HIS A 303 0.52 -10.83 -34.40
CA HIS A 303 1.95 -10.51 -34.36
C HIS A 303 2.52 -10.17 -32.97
N ILE A 304 1.70 -10.07 -31.92
CA ILE A 304 2.19 -9.63 -30.60
C ILE A 304 2.71 -10.83 -29.80
N LYS A 305 4.00 -11.15 -30.00
CA LYS A 305 4.64 -12.31 -29.36
C LYS A 305 5.13 -12.11 -27.92
N THR A 306 5.20 -10.90 -27.37
CA THR A 306 5.50 -10.72 -25.92
C THR A 306 5.09 -9.34 -25.44
N ILE A 307 4.31 -9.28 -24.36
CA ILE A 307 4.14 -8.05 -23.57
C ILE A 307 4.97 -8.21 -22.29
N VAL A 308 6.13 -7.55 -22.26
CA VAL A 308 6.95 -7.40 -21.06
C VAL A 308 6.37 -6.25 -20.24
N ILE A 309 5.78 -6.57 -19.10
CA ILE A 309 5.47 -5.58 -18.06
C ILE A 309 6.22 -6.03 -16.82
N ASP A 310 7.39 -5.46 -16.64
CA ASP A 310 8.28 -5.65 -15.49
C ASP A 310 8.28 -4.35 -14.66
N PRO A 311 8.55 -4.39 -13.34
CA PRO A 311 7.90 -5.18 -12.28
C PRO A 311 7.08 -4.35 -11.28
#